data_AF-A0A3D3B2X4-F1
#
_entry.id   AF-A0A3D3B2X4-F1
#
_cell.length_a   1.000
_cell.length_b   1.000
_cell.length_c   1.000
_cell.angle_alpha   90.00
_cell.angle_beta   90.00
_cell.angle_gamma   90.00
#
_symmetry.space_group_name_H-M   'P 1'
#
loop_
_entity.id
_entity.type
_entity.pdbx_description
1 polymer ?
#
loop_
_entity_poly.entity_id
_entity_poly.type
_entity_poly.pdbx_seq_one_letter_code
_entity_poly.pdbx_strand_id
1 'polypeptide(L)'
;MPSPIAELADIVIAPFTIGKKCRAARVIVDRRMLKSEGASALYIEGLSIRTETVAAARGRRPWVPDHTIVRTGPPSHSGHVDAHGNEADDNAGDAAKRFNGNPDE
;
A
#
# COMPACT_ATOMS: atom_id res chain seq x y z
N MET A 1 16.13 -27.19 -1.60
CA MET A 1 17.17 -26.59 -2.45
C MET A 1 16.46 -25.96 -3.64
N PRO A 2 16.58 -24.65 -3.92
CA PRO A 2 16.11 -24.11 -5.20
C PRO A 2 16.91 -24.76 -6.34
N SER A 3 16.26 -25.03 -7.47
CA SER A 3 16.90 -25.65 -8.63
C SER A 3 17.77 -24.63 -9.37
N PRO A 4 18.91 -25.04 -9.97
CA PRO A 4 19.82 -24.14 -10.68
C PRO A 4 19.15 -23.43 -11.87
N ILE A 5 18.09 -24.01 -12.44
CA ILE A 5 17.32 -23.40 -13.54
C ILE A 5 16.60 -22.12 -13.10
N ALA A 6 16.18 -22.03 -11.83
CA ALA A 6 15.48 -20.85 -11.33
C ALA A 6 16.40 -19.63 -11.13
N GLU A 7 17.72 -19.81 -11.18
CA GLU A 7 18.70 -18.72 -11.13
C GLU A 7 18.97 -18.08 -12.50
N LEU A 8 18.50 -18.70 -13.59
CA LEU A 8 18.68 -18.21 -14.97
C LEU A 8 17.36 -17.82 -15.66
N ALA A 9 16.23 -17.99 -14.98
CA ALA A 9 14.92 -17.73 -15.55
C ALA A 9 14.51 -16.26 -15.41
N ASP A 10 13.98 -15.64 -16.47
CA ASP A 10 13.39 -14.30 -16.43
C ASP A 10 12.06 -14.26 -15.65
N ILE A 11 11.27 -15.34 -15.75
CA ILE A 11 9.97 -15.47 -15.10
C ILE A 11 9.95 -16.76 -14.30
N VAL A 12 9.62 -16.67 -13.02
CA VAL A 12 9.47 -17.84 -12.15
C VAL A 12 8.05 -17.89 -11.60
N ILE A 13 7.38 -19.01 -11.83
CA ILE A 13 6.05 -19.31 -11.30
C ILE A 13 6.17 -20.53 -10.39
N ALA A 14 5.78 -20.39 -9.12
CA ALA A 14 5.89 -21.48 -8.15
C ALA A 14 4.68 -21.56 -7.20
N PRO A 15 4.24 -22.77 -6.83
CA PRO A 15 3.11 -22.95 -5.89
C PRO A 15 3.49 -22.71 -4.42
N PHE A 16 4.77 -22.47 -4.14
CA PHE A 16 5.31 -22.19 -2.80
C PHE A 16 6.02 -20.84 -2.79
N THR A 17 6.23 -20.28 -1.60
CA THR A 17 6.96 -19.02 -1.45
C THR A 17 8.44 -19.23 -1.78
N ILE A 18 8.95 -18.43 -2.70
CA ILE A 18 10.35 -18.49 -3.11
C ILE A 18 11.18 -17.67 -2.11
N GLY A 19 12.29 -18.26 -1.65
CA GLY A 19 13.24 -17.58 -0.77
C GLY A 19 14.11 -16.56 -1.52
N LYS A 20 14.99 -15.85 -0.80
CA LYS A 20 15.85 -14.75 -1.32
C LYS A 20 16.83 -15.11 -2.47
N LYS A 21 16.80 -16.34 -2.99
CA LYS A 21 17.82 -16.90 -3.90
C LYS A 21 17.49 -16.74 -5.38
N CYS A 22 16.22 -16.54 -5.77
CA CYS A 22 15.85 -16.30 -7.18
C CYS A 22 15.91 -14.80 -7.53
N ARG A 23 17.03 -14.12 -7.26
CA ARG A 23 17.16 -12.66 -7.54
C ARG A 23 17.27 -12.31 -9.02
N ALA A 24 17.64 -13.27 -9.85
CA ALA A 24 17.80 -13.06 -11.30
C ALA A 24 16.47 -12.93 -12.03
N ALA A 25 15.39 -13.49 -11.47
CA ALA A 25 14.07 -13.41 -12.08
C ALA A 25 13.53 -11.98 -12.06
N ARG A 26 13.14 -11.50 -13.24
CA ARG A 26 12.51 -10.19 -13.44
C ARG A 26 11.08 -10.19 -12.90
N VAL A 27 10.39 -11.32 -13.00
CA VAL A 27 9.04 -11.51 -12.46
C VAL A 27 8.96 -12.81 -11.67
N ILE A 28 8.44 -12.71 -10.44
CA ILE A 28 8.22 -13.85 -9.56
C ILE A 28 6.74 -13.89 -9.19
N VAL A 29 6.04 -14.94 -9.63
CA VAL A 29 4.66 -15.24 -9.21
C VAL A 29 4.73 -16.44 -8.28
N ASP A 30 4.77 -16.16 -6.98
CA ASP A 30 4.83 -17.17 -5.94
C ASP A 30 3.62 -17.08 -4.99
N ARG A 31 3.53 -18.01 -4.04
CA ARG A 31 2.41 -18.02 -3.08
C ARG A 31 2.33 -16.74 -2.24
N ARG A 32 3.45 -16.06 -1.97
CA ARG A 32 3.46 -14.82 -1.19
C ARG A 32 2.91 -13.67 -2.02
N MET A 33 3.35 -13.55 -3.26
CA MET A 33 2.87 -12.56 -4.23
C MET A 33 1.37 -12.72 -4.47
N LEU A 34 0.90 -13.94 -4.73
CA LEU A 34 -0.53 -14.21 -4.93
C LEU A 34 -1.39 -13.88 -3.70
N LYS A 35 -0.83 -13.99 -2.48
CA LYS A 35 -1.53 -13.59 -1.26
C LYS A 35 -1.67 -12.08 -1.12
N SER A 36 -0.66 -11.30 -1.53
CA SER A 36 -0.69 -9.84 -1.40
C SER A 36 -1.40 -9.16 -2.58
N GLU A 37 -1.13 -9.62 -3.80
CA GLU A 37 -1.56 -8.98 -5.05
C GLU A 37 -2.80 -9.63 -5.67
N GLY A 38 -3.11 -10.87 -5.29
CA GLY A 38 -4.19 -11.66 -5.87
C GLY A 38 -3.83 -12.27 -7.23
N ALA A 39 -4.86 -12.59 -8.01
CA ALA A 39 -4.66 -13.10 -9.36
C ALA A 39 -3.88 -12.09 -10.20
N SER A 40 -3.00 -12.60 -11.06
CA SER A 40 -2.09 -11.79 -11.88
C SER A 40 -2.14 -12.24 -13.33
N ALA A 41 -2.20 -11.28 -14.25
CA ALA A 41 -2.05 -11.50 -15.68
C ALA A 41 -0.63 -11.12 -16.09
N LEU A 42 0.02 -11.98 -16.88
CA LEU A 42 1.34 -11.74 -17.46
C LEU A 42 1.20 -11.54 -18.96
N TYR A 43 1.66 -10.38 -19.44
CA TYR A 43 1.72 -10.05 -20.86
C TYR A 43 3.18 -10.07 -21.30
N ILE A 44 3.47 -10.81 -22.37
CA ILE A 44 4.81 -10.97 -22.92
C ILE A 44 4.78 -10.38 -24.33
N GLU A 45 5.46 -9.25 -24.51
CA GLU A 45 5.55 -8.51 -25.76
C GLU A 45 7.03 -8.36 -26.13
N GLY A 46 7.55 -9.31 -26.92
CA GLY A 46 8.97 -9.38 -27.24
C GLY A 46 9.83 -9.57 -25.98
N LEU A 47 10.67 -8.58 -25.65
CA LEU A 47 11.54 -8.57 -24.46
C LEU A 47 10.92 -7.85 -23.25
N SER A 48 9.72 -7.30 -23.43
CA SER A 48 8.95 -6.60 -22.40
C SER A 48 8.00 -7.56 -21.71
N ILE A 49 8.00 -7.48 -20.38
CA ILE A 49 7.08 -8.23 -19.53
C ILE A 49 6.25 -7.22 -18.77
N ARG A 50 4.92 -7.25 -18.95
CA ARG A 50 3.98 -6.44 -18.18
C ARG A 50 3.15 -7.34 -17.27
N THR A 51 2.97 -6.91 -16.04
CA THR A 51 2.18 -7.63 -15.04
C THR A 51 1.02 -6.75 -14.60
N GLU A 52 -0.19 -7.29 -14.62
CA GLU A 52 -1.38 -6.64 -14.08
C GLU A 52 -1.93 -7.49 -12.93
N THR A 53 -2.17 -6.88 -11.77
CA THR A 53 -2.65 -7.58 -10.57
C THR A 53 -4.05 -7.13 -10.17
N VAL A 54 -4.80 -8.02 -9.54
CA VAL A 54 -6.12 -7.68 -8.99
C VAL A 54 -6.01 -6.56 -7.96
N ALA A 55 -4.97 -6.55 -7.13
CA ALA A 55 -4.76 -5.47 -6.18
C ALA A 55 -4.59 -4.11 -6.88
N ALA A 56 -3.83 -4.04 -7.97
CA ALA A 56 -3.63 -2.81 -8.75
C ALA A 56 -4.89 -2.34 -9.49
N ALA A 57 -5.73 -3.29 -9.94
CA ALA A 57 -7.00 -3.00 -10.60
C ALA A 57 -8.16 -2.78 -9.62
N ARG A 58 -7.98 -3.09 -8.32
CA ARG A 58 -9.05 -3.03 -7.32
C ARG A 58 -9.61 -1.62 -7.24
N GLY A 59 -10.93 -1.52 -7.32
CA GLY A 59 -11.64 -0.24 -7.23
C GLY A 59 -11.65 0.56 -8.54
N ARG A 60 -10.88 0.18 -9.57
CA ARG A 60 -11.03 0.75 -10.91
C ARG A 60 -12.36 0.29 -11.50
N ARG A 61 -13.17 1.26 -11.92
CA ARG A 61 -14.45 1.03 -12.57
C ARG A 61 -14.35 1.61 -13.98
N PRO A 62 -14.06 0.81 -15.01
CA PRO A 62 -13.84 1.31 -16.37
C PRO A 62 -15.02 2.09 -16.96
N TRP A 63 -16.24 1.83 -16.48
CA TRP A 63 -17.46 2.54 -16.86
C TRP A 63 -17.67 3.86 -16.12
N VAL A 64 -16.83 4.18 -15.12
CA VAL A 64 -16.87 5.46 -14.41
C VAL A 64 -15.73 6.32 -14.96
N PRO A 65 -16.02 7.49 -15.56
CA PRO A 65 -14.99 8.43 -15.96
C PRO A 65 -14.10 8.82 -14.77
N ASP A 66 -12.78 8.82 -14.98
CA ASP A 66 -11.83 9.21 -13.95
C ASP A 66 -11.93 10.73 -13.74
N HIS A 67 -12.64 11.12 -12.69
CA HIS A 67 -12.64 12.51 -12.25
C HIS A 67 -11.42 12.66 -11.35
N THR A 68 -10.30 13.09 -11.95
CA THR A 68 -9.18 13.60 -11.16
C THR A 68 -9.71 14.76 -10.33
N ILE A 69 -9.93 14.53 -9.04
CA ILE A 69 -10.22 15.60 -8.10
C ILE A 69 -8.96 16.46 -8.08
N VAL A 70 -8.95 17.53 -8.87
CA VAL A 70 -7.97 18.60 -8.73
C VAL A 70 -8.20 19.15 -7.33
N ARG A 71 -7.34 18.75 -6.39
CA ARG A 71 -7.21 19.44 -5.11
C ARG A 71 -6.65 20.82 -5.43
N THR A 72 -7.51 21.75 -5.82
CA THR A 72 -7.23 23.17 -5.70
C THR A 72 -7.09 23.41 -4.21
N GLY A 73 -5.85 23.54 -3.73
CA GLY A 73 -5.60 23.93 -2.34
C GLY A 73 -6.35 25.22 -2.03
N PRO A 74 -6.83 25.43 -0.80
CA PRO A 74 -7.47 26.67 -0.42
C PRO A 74 -6.50 27.85 -0.65
N PRO A 75 -6.98 29.02 -1.08
CA PRO A 75 -6.13 30.18 -1.28
C PRO A 75 -5.41 30.52 0.02
N SER A 76 -4.08 30.59 -0.05
CA SER A 76 -3.19 31.06 1.00
C SER A 76 -3.52 32.52 1.34
N HIS A 77 -4.33 32.75 2.37
CA HIS A 77 -4.38 34.05 3.01
C HIS A 77 -3.13 34.22 3.88
N SER A 78 -2.08 34.80 3.29
CA SER A 78 -0.95 35.35 4.03
C SER A 78 -1.40 36.64 4.72
N GLY A 79 -1.95 36.49 5.94
CA GLY A 79 -2.28 37.59 6.84
C GLY A 79 -1.30 37.59 8.02
N HIS A 80 -0.30 38.46 7.93
CA HIS A 80 0.65 38.79 8.98
C HIS A 80 -0.03 39.69 10.02
N VAL A 81 -0.05 39.29 11.29
CA VAL A 81 -0.20 40.20 12.44
C VAL A 81 0.57 39.63 13.64
N ASP A 82 1.36 40.50 14.26
CA ASP A 82 2.34 40.25 15.31
C ASP A 82 1.78 39.97 16.72
N ALA A 83 2.71 39.58 17.59
CA ALA A 83 2.59 38.98 18.92
C ALA A 83 2.00 39.85 20.06
N HIS A 84 1.31 39.18 20.99
CA HIS A 84 1.30 39.38 22.45
C HIS A 84 0.92 37.99 23.04
N GLY A 85 1.66 37.32 23.94
CA GLY A 85 2.12 37.73 25.26
C GLY A 85 1.35 36.91 26.32
N ASN A 86 2.00 35.86 26.85
CA ASN A 86 1.79 35.09 28.10
C ASN A 86 0.38 34.92 28.72
N GLU A 87 -0.05 33.67 28.91
CA GLU A 87 -0.56 33.20 30.22
C GLU A 87 -0.51 31.67 30.31
N ALA A 88 0.24 31.18 31.29
CA ALA A 88 0.33 29.79 31.68
C ALA A 88 -0.60 29.62 32.88
N ASP A 89 -1.64 28.81 32.73
CA ASP A 89 -2.48 28.40 33.86
C ASP A 89 -2.47 26.88 34.00
N ASP A 90 -1.92 26.46 35.13
CA ASP A 90 -1.89 25.11 35.65
C ASP A 90 -3.31 24.57 35.86
N ASN A 91 -3.61 23.39 35.31
CA ASN A 91 -4.65 22.55 35.88
C ASN A 91 -4.27 21.07 35.80
N ALA A 92 -3.46 20.66 36.78
CA ALA A 92 -3.31 19.27 37.17
C ALA A 92 -4.47 18.90 38.10
N GLY A 93 -5.39 18.04 37.66
CA GLY A 93 -6.45 17.55 38.53
C GLY A 93 -7.51 16.74 37.81
N ASP A 94 -7.38 15.41 37.93
CA ASP A 94 -8.49 14.49 38.19
C ASP A 94 -9.61 14.31 37.14
N ALA A 95 -9.52 13.20 36.39
CA ALA A 95 -10.64 12.25 36.23
C ALA A 95 -10.18 11.04 35.40
N ALA A 96 -9.44 10.15 36.03
CA ALA A 96 -9.45 8.75 35.61
C ALA A 96 -10.87 8.21 35.83
N LYS A 97 -11.62 7.94 34.76
CA LYS A 97 -12.69 6.92 34.65
C LYS A 97 -13.50 7.15 33.38
N ARG A 98 -13.67 6.09 32.57
CA ARG A 98 -14.63 5.82 31.46
C ARG A 98 -13.82 5.12 30.35
N PHE A 99 -13.93 3.84 30.03
CA PHE A 99 -15.01 2.88 30.12
C PHE A 99 -14.35 1.48 30.05
N ASN A 100 -14.54 0.62 31.05
CA ASN A 100 -14.27 -0.81 30.93
C ASN A 100 -15.63 -1.51 30.82
N GLY A 101 -16.08 -1.81 29.60
CA GLY A 101 -17.30 -2.56 29.36
C GLY A 101 -16.99 -4.05 29.39
N ASN A 102 -17.43 -4.73 30.46
CA ASN A 102 -17.38 -6.18 30.58
C ASN A 102 -18.40 -6.82 29.61
N PRO A 103 -18.04 -7.81 28.79
CA PRO A 103 -18.97 -8.45 27.85
C PRO A 103 -19.41 -9.82 28.40
N ASP A 104 -20.42 -9.84 29.27
CA ASP A 104 -21.13 -11.06 29.62
C ASP A 104 -22.65 -10.77 29.61
N GLU A 105 -23.26 -10.84 28.43
CA GLU A 105 -24.69 -11.13 28.22
C GLU A 105 -24.85 -12.05 27.01
#